data_AF-A0AAW1JV72-F1
#
_entry.id   AF-A0AAW1JV72-F1
#
_cell.length_a   1.000
_cell.length_b   1.000
_cell.length_c   1.000
_cell.angle_alpha   90.00
_cell.angle_beta   90.00
_cell.angle_gamma   90.00
#
_symmetry.space_group_name_H-M   'P 1'
#
loop_
_entity.id
_entity.type
_entity.pdbx_description
1 polymer ?
#
loop_
_entity_poly.entity_id
_entity_poly.type
_entity_poly.pdbx_seq_one_letter_code
_entity_poly.pdbx_strand_id
1 'polypeptide(L)'
;MEMSLIREFSVDRCAPRSAPEDTQLAAFDHTCYEFGVGRGGSFEEARTQCRNHGGDLVHGMTPAATSFLYAELERRKSNLKTQLVWIGVQKDPGLVAKTWKWVNGK
;
A
#
# COMPACT_ATOMS: atom_id res chain seq x y z
N MET A 1 1.09 -30.48 14.57
CA MET A 1 -0.08 -29.59 14.40
C MET A 1 0.15 -28.83 13.11
N GLU A 2 -0.50 -29.26 12.04
CA GLU A 2 -0.38 -28.63 10.71
C GLU A 2 -1.65 -27.83 10.46
N MET A 3 -1.48 -26.56 10.10
CA MET A 3 -2.56 -25.63 9.81
C MET A 3 -2.40 -25.19 8.36
N SER A 4 -3.22 -25.74 7.46
CA SER A 4 -3.27 -25.29 6.07
C SER A 4 -4.48 -24.38 5.89
N LEU A 5 -4.23 -23.16 5.39
CA LEU A 5 -5.27 -22.24 4.98
C LEU A 5 -5.13 -22.02 3.48
N ILE A 6 -5.89 -22.78 2.68
CA ILE A 6 -5.90 -22.63 1.22
C ILE A 6 -7.08 -21.73 0.86
N ARG A 7 -6.86 -20.42 0.98
CA ARG A 7 -7.50 -19.45 0.08
C ARG A 7 -6.37 -18.86 -0.74
N GLU A 8 -6.01 -19.53 -1.82
CA GLU A 8 -4.99 -19.07 -2.77
C GLU A 8 -5.47 -17.79 -3.47
N PHE A 9 -5.40 -16.66 -2.78
CA PHE A 9 -5.16 -15.41 -3.45
C PHE A 9 -3.67 -15.37 -3.79
N SER A 10 -3.30 -16.05 -4.89
CA SER A 10 -1.91 -16.02 -5.36
C SER A 10 -1.52 -14.57 -5.59
N VAL A 11 -0.44 -14.16 -4.92
CA VAL A 11 0.12 -12.81 -5.01
C VAL A 11 0.60 -12.49 -6.42
N ASP A 12 0.85 -13.51 -7.24
CA ASP A 12 1.23 -13.35 -8.65
C ASP A 12 0.13 -12.68 -9.48
N ARG A 13 -1.13 -12.81 -9.04
CA ARG A 13 -2.26 -12.09 -9.65
C ARG A 13 -2.33 -10.62 -9.27
N CYS A 14 -1.56 -10.18 -8.27
CA CYS A 14 -1.48 -8.78 -7.86
C CYS A 14 -0.52 -7.96 -8.72
N ALA A 15 0.43 -8.59 -9.41
CA ALA A 15 1.47 -7.89 -10.14
C ALA A 15 0.89 -7.10 -11.32
N PRO A 16 1.05 -5.76 -11.36
CA PRO A 16 0.74 -4.98 -12.56
C PRO A 16 1.57 -5.49 -13.74
N ARG A 17 1.01 -5.50 -14.96
CA ARG A 17 1.71 -5.97 -16.17
C ARG A 17 3.01 -5.21 -16.46
N SER A 18 3.11 -3.97 -15.98
CA SER A 18 4.28 -3.10 -16.15
C SER A 18 5.19 -3.05 -14.92
N ALA A 19 4.88 -3.82 -13.87
CA ALA A 19 5.65 -3.78 -12.64
C ALA A 19 6.99 -4.50 -12.82
N PRO A 20 8.10 -3.92 -12.33
CA PRO A 20 9.40 -4.59 -12.27
C PRO A 20 9.34 -5.92 -11.51
N GLU A 21 10.23 -6.86 -11.83
CA GLU A 21 10.31 -8.17 -11.20
C GLU A 21 10.64 -8.09 -9.69
N ASP A 22 11.27 -7.01 -9.24
CA ASP A 22 11.61 -6.75 -7.84
C ASP A 22 10.47 -6.07 -7.03
N THR A 23 9.31 -5.88 -7.66
CA THR A 23 8.14 -5.26 -7.00
C THR A 23 7.73 -6.06 -5.77
N GLN A 24 7.75 -5.40 -4.63
CA GLN A 24 7.40 -6.02 -3.35
C GLN A 24 5.89 -6.02 -3.18
N LEU A 25 5.27 -7.19 -3.33
CA LEU A 25 3.82 -7.37 -3.21
C LEU A 25 3.44 -8.14 -1.95
N ALA A 26 2.21 -7.93 -1.48
CA ALA A 26 1.55 -8.82 -0.54
C ALA A 26 0.02 -8.75 -0.76
N ALA A 27 -0.70 -9.79 -0.36
CA ALA A 27 -2.15 -9.84 -0.46
C ALA A 27 -2.76 -10.14 0.90
N PHE A 28 -3.82 -9.42 1.26
CA PHE A 28 -4.60 -9.65 2.47
C PHE A 28 -6.04 -9.25 2.24
N ASP A 29 -6.97 -10.10 2.66
CA ASP A 29 -8.42 -9.87 2.57
C ASP A 29 -8.88 -9.35 1.19
N HIS A 30 -8.54 -10.12 0.14
CA HIS A 30 -8.87 -9.80 -1.26
C HIS A 30 -8.29 -8.48 -1.79
N THR A 31 -7.35 -7.87 -1.07
CA THR A 31 -6.69 -6.62 -1.46
C THR A 31 -5.20 -6.89 -1.73
N CYS A 32 -4.72 -6.36 -2.85
CA CYS A 32 -3.31 -6.37 -3.21
C CYS A 32 -2.62 -5.11 -2.70
N TYR A 33 -1.42 -5.27 -2.16
CA TYR A 33 -0.59 -4.19 -1.65
C TYR A 33 0.76 -4.21 -2.34
N GLU A 34 1.18 -3.05 -2.83
CA GLU A 34 2.51 -2.82 -3.38
C GLU A 34 3.31 -1.93 -2.41
N PHE A 35 4.54 -2.35 -2.10
CA PHE A 35 5.42 -1.63 -1.20
C PHE A 35 6.54 -0.95 -1.99
N GLY A 36 6.50 0.39 -2.05
CA GLY A 36 7.51 1.22 -2.72
C GLY A 36 8.85 1.28 -1.96
N VAL A 37 9.58 0.16 -1.87
CA VAL A 37 10.79 0.04 -1.04
C VAL A 37 12.01 0.78 -1.61
N GLY A 38 12.11 0.85 -2.94
CA GLY A 38 13.31 1.34 -3.64
C GLY A 38 13.30 2.83 -4.01
N ARG A 39 12.22 3.56 -3.71
CA ARG A 39 12.01 4.94 -4.14
C ARG A 39 11.46 5.79 -3.01
N GLY A 40 12.06 6.97 -2.82
CA GLY A 40 11.47 8.06 -2.04
C GLY A 40 10.84 9.07 -3.00
N GLY A 41 10.14 10.06 -2.44
CA GLY A 41 9.53 11.13 -3.20
C GLY A 41 8.46 11.86 -2.41
N SER A 42 7.82 12.81 -3.07
CA SER A 42 6.64 13.50 -2.57
C SER A 42 5.41 12.57 -2.54
N PHE A 43 4.39 12.98 -1.78
CA PHE A 43 3.09 12.31 -1.74
C PHE A 43 2.45 12.19 -3.14
N GLU A 44 2.56 13.25 -3.96
CA GLU A 44 1.98 13.30 -5.30
C GLU A 44 2.66 12.31 -6.26
N GLU A 45 3.99 12.23 -6.21
CA GLU A 45 4.75 11.25 -7.00
C GLU A 45 4.42 9.81 -6.60
N ALA A 46 4.34 9.54 -5.29
CA ALA A 46 3.96 8.21 -4.78
C ALA A 46 2.54 7.82 -5.24
N ARG A 47 1.58 8.75 -5.12
CA ARG A 47 0.21 8.53 -5.57
C ARG A 47 0.09 8.29 -7.07
N THR A 48 0.83 9.08 -7.86
CA THR A 48 0.87 8.93 -9.32
C THR A 48 1.40 7.55 -9.72
N GLN A 49 2.45 7.06 -9.04
CA GLN A 49 2.96 5.71 -9.29
C GLN A 49 1.94 4.63 -8.96
N CYS A 50 1.31 4.67 -7.78
CA CYS A 50 0.27 3.69 -7.41
C CYS A 50 -0.87 3.66 -8.44
N ARG A 51 -1.27 4.83 -8.95
CA ARG A 51 -2.31 4.95 -9.99
C ARG A 51 -1.89 4.39 -11.33
N ASN A 52 -0.64 4.62 -11.74
CA ASN A 52 -0.10 4.04 -12.97
C ASN A 52 -0.03 2.50 -12.91
N HIS A 53 0.06 1.94 -11.71
CA HIS A 53 0.02 0.49 -11.47
C HIS A 53 -1.41 -0.06 -11.25
N GLY A 54 -2.44 0.75 -11.48
CA GLY A 54 -3.84 0.32 -11.39
C GLY A 54 -4.43 0.33 -9.97
N GLY A 55 -3.72 0.94 -9.00
CA GLY A 55 -4.17 1.14 -7.62
C GLY A 55 -4.29 2.62 -7.22
N ASP A 56 -4.18 2.90 -5.92
CA ASP A 56 -3.99 4.24 -5.35
C ASP A 56 -3.20 4.07 -4.03
N LEU A 57 -2.81 5.16 -3.36
CA LEU A 57 -2.20 5.04 -2.02
C LEU A 57 -3.16 4.35 -1.06
N VAL A 58 -2.61 3.52 -0.17
CA VAL A 58 -3.41 2.74 0.79
C VAL A 58 -4.31 3.64 1.63
N HIS A 59 -5.58 3.27 1.76
CA HIS A 59 -6.60 4.10 2.37
C HIS A 59 -7.70 3.29 3.05
N GLY A 60 -8.42 3.88 4.00
CA GLY A 60 -9.61 3.26 4.60
C GLY A 60 -9.35 1.88 5.23
N MET A 61 -8.16 1.68 5.80
CA MET A 61 -7.70 0.40 6.30
C MET A 61 -8.49 -0.02 7.55
N THR A 62 -8.88 -1.29 7.61
CA THR A 62 -9.41 -1.89 8.84
C THR A 62 -8.27 -2.10 9.86
N PRO A 63 -8.57 -2.33 11.15
CA PRO A 63 -7.55 -2.68 12.14
C PRO A 63 -6.71 -3.91 11.73
N ALA A 64 -7.36 -4.94 11.17
CA ALA A 64 -6.67 -6.14 10.69
C ALA A 64 -5.72 -5.85 9.51
N ALA A 65 -6.17 -5.07 8.52
CA ALA A 65 -5.32 -4.64 7.41
C ALA A 65 -4.16 -3.77 7.89
N THR A 66 -4.40 -2.88 8.86
CA THR A 66 -3.37 -2.06 9.49
C THR A 66 -2.29 -2.93 10.13
N SER A 67 -2.66 -3.91 10.96
CA SER A 67 -1.69 -4.84 11.59
C SER A 67 -0.92 -5.65 10.56
N PHE A 68 -1.59 -6.14 9.51
CA PHE A 68 -0.94 -6.85 8.41
C PHE A 68 0.12 -5.97 7.72
N LEU A 69 -0.23 -4.73 7.37
CA LEU A 69 0.69 -3.80 6.70
C LEU A 69 1.89 -3.44 7.58
N TYR A 70 1.69 -3.24 8.88
CA TYR A 70 2.80 -3.02 9.81
C TYR A 70 3.77 -4.20 9.84
N ALA A 71 3.27 -5.44 9.90
CA ALA A 71 4.12 -6.63 9.89
C ALA A 71 4.91 -6.76 8.57
N GLU A 72 4.25 -6.52 7.44
CA GLU A 72 4.90 -6.55 6.12
C GLU A 72 5.95 -5.44 5.96
N LEU A 73 5.71 -4.24 6.50
CA LEU A 73 6.68 -3.14 6.52
C LEU A 73 7.89 -3.45 7.40
N GLU A 74 7.66 -3.99 8.61
CA GLU A 74 8.76 -4.35 9.52
C GLU A 74 9.64 -5.44 8.89
N ARG A 75 9.05 -6.43 8.21
CA ARG A 75 9.80 -7.46 7.46
C ARG A 75 10.68 -6.89 6.36
N ARG A 76 10.29 -5.74 5.76
CA ARG A 76 10.99 -5.09 4.65
C ARG A 76 11.89 -3.94 5.07
N LYS A 77 11.94 -3.62 6.37
CA LYS A 77 12.58 -2.43 6.92
C LYS A 77 14.04 -2.24 6.49
N SER A 78 14.80 -3.33 6.38
CA SER A 78 16.19 -3.30 5.91
C SER A 78 16.35 -2.88 4.44
N ASN A 79 15.30 -3.06 3.64
CA ASN A 79 15.30 -2.82 2.21
C ASN A 79 14.66 -1.46 1.84
N LEU A 80 14.05 -0.78 2.82
CA LEU A 80 13.44 0.53 2.61
C LEU A 80 14.52 1.60 2.48
N LYS A 81 14.51 2.36 1.39
CA LYS A 81 15.34 3.58 1.29
C LYS A 81 15.01 4.61 2.37
N THR A 82 13.75 4.68 2.79
CA THR A 82 13.26 5.59 3.84
C THR A 82 12.41 4.82 4.82
N GLN A 83 12.59 5.08 6.13
CA GLN A 83 11.77 4.45 7.17
C GLN A 83 10.33 5.00 7.24
N LEU A 84 10.01 6.00 6.42
CA LEU A 84 8.68 6.58 6.29
C LEU A 84 8.06 6.12 4.97
N VAL A 85 6.76 5.83 5.02
CA VAL A 85 5.95 5.43 3.87
C VAL A 85 4.74 6.33 3.74
N TRP A 86 4.35 6.64 2.51
CA TRP A 86 3.14 7.42 2.24
C TRP A 86 1.89 6.53 2.36
N ILE A 87 0.89 7.04 3.07
CA ILE A 87 -0.47 6.50 3.09
C ILE A 87 -1.43 7.55 2.53
N GLY A 88 -2.56 7.11 1.99
CA GLY A 88 -3.46 7.92 1.19
C GLY A 88 -4.37 8.84 2.00
N VAL A 89 -3.84 9.63 2.94
CA VAL A 89 -4.61 10.64 3.67
C VAL A 89 -4.12 12.03 3.29
N GLN A 90 -5.05 12.94 2.99
CA GLN A 90 -4.73 14.32 2.63
C GLN A 90 -5.70 15.30 3.31
N LYS A 91 -5.23 16.51 3.55
CA LYS A 91 -6.08 17.58 4.06
C LYS A 91 -7.10 17.95 2.98
N ASP A 92 -8.34 18.22 3.38
CA ASP A 92 -9.37 18.66 2.45
C ASP A 92 -8.93 19.97 1.74
N PRO A 93 -8.75 19.97 0.40
CA PRO A 93 -8.31 21.16 -0.32
C PRO A 93 -9.42 22.20 -0.48
N GLY A 94 -10.68 21.84 -0.24
CA GLY A 94 -11.85 22.69 -0.52
C GLY A 94 -12.35 23.57 0.63
N LEU A 95 -11.82 23.42 1.85
CA LEU A 95 -12.33 24.15 3.02
C LEU A 95 -11.20 24.62 3.93
N VAL A 96 -11.45 25.74 4.62
CA VAL A 96 -10.75 26.21 5.84
C VAL A 96 -10.76 25.14 6.97
N ALA A 97 -11.39 23.99 6.74
CA ALA A 97 -11.53 22.89 7.67
C ALA A 97 -10.21 22.15 7.93
N LYS A 98 -9.95 21.86 9.20
CA LYS A 98 -8.83 21.04 9.70
C LYS A 98 -9.09 19.54 9.51
N THR A 99 -9.86 19.16 8.49
CA THR A 99 -10.32 17.78 8.31
C THR A 99 -9.45 17.05 7.31
N TRP A 100 -9.11 15.81 7.67
CA TRP A 100 -8.38 14.88 6.82
C TRP A 100 -9.37 13.97 6.10
N LYS A 101 -9.09 13.65 4.83
CA LYS A 101 -9.87 12.74 4.00
C LYS A 101 -8.96 11.73 3.33
N TRP A 102 -9.48 10.54 3.08
CA TRP A 102 -8.78 9.57 2.26
C TRP A 102 -8.74 10.00 0.80
N VAL A 103 -7.71 9.57 0.09
CA VAL A 103 -7.51 9.83 -1.34
C VAL A 103 -8.65 9.31 -2.22
N ASN A 104 -9.44 8.34 -1.74
CA ASN A 104 -10.62 7.81 -2.41
C ASN A 104 -11.92 8.62 -2.14
N GLY A 105 -11.83 9.74 -1.43
CA GLY A 105 -12.97 10.61 -1.12
C GLY A 105 -13.81 10.19 0.09
N LYS A 106 -13.41 9.15 0.84
CA LYS A 106 -14.04 8.74 2.11
C LYS A 106 -13.37 9.38 3.32
#